data_AF-A0A9E3QZ95-F1
#
_entry.id   AF-A0A9E3QZ95-F1
#
_cell.length_a   1.000
_cell.length_b   1.000
_cell.length_c   1.000
_cell.angle_alpha   90.00
_cell.angle_beta   90.00
_cell.angle_gamma   90.00
#
_symmetry.space_group_name_H-M   'P 1'
#
loop_
_entity.id
_entity.type
_entity.pdbx_description
1 polymer ?
#
loop_
_entity_poly.entity_id
_entity_poly.type
_entity_poly.pdbx_seq_one_letter_code
_entity_poly.pdbx_strand_id
1 'polypeptide(L)'
;MGFQLVIAEGKEAGREFVFEQASVVIGRTSECDVVLYDPGVSRRHARIFSEGAGYAVEDMGSSNGTKVNGAQVKKKVLADGDTITLGPVVFNFVGLEIGADTAPPDAETNPGSDGGNSTRIVSAAEVKRSRNKGVAMVPAGADEKALKELNRTSTKTMQAVSRPRASGSVAVRRGAGQNAPLSAAERARLKRQGSSLQLFWADATPGKRRALLGGGAALGLLIVAGGLWAALGKTPPPPPPPEPTELTINEIHHSFGLSADPDNDPVTYQRSDQKVFDFELHSPTRVAVVLMYQAKDVSGGEVTIALNGRDVGTVAADAMDTTDRVRELLLPSLVVQQTQPNQIVFDNVHNPPGADPWRIYNLRLEVTPLPEGSTQELLQNAQQRFGKGIELYDRRRVASPNTWDAYRAFRETWLMLEALPEPRPPLYDQARDKMKEANQELESNCSKLMLEANSHYNQHDFKGAVETLEHVNQYFPDPRHHCPQRALAQRELWEL
;
A
#
# COMPACT_ATOMS: atom_id res chain seq x y z
N MET A 1 -17.31 -13.73 23.35
CA MET A 1 -18.12 -12.99 22.36
C MET A 1 -17.40 -13.02 21.02
N GLY A 2 -18.14 -13.34 19.97
CA GLY A 2 -17.70 -13.24 18.58
C GLY A 2 -18.73 -12.45 17.78
N PHE A 3 -18.57 -12.42 16.47
CA PHE A 3 -19.59 -11.88 15.57
C PHE A 3 -19.53 -12.56 14.21
N GLN A 4 -20.63 -12.45 13.48
CA GLN A 4 -20.77 -12.91 12.11
C GLN A 4 -21.00 -11.73 11.17
N LEU A 5 -20.41 -11.82 9.98
CA LEU A 5 -20.70 -10.96 8.84
C LEU A 5 -21.20 -11.81 7.69
N VAL A 6 -22.30 -11.40 7.07
CA VAL A 6 -22.84 -12.03 5.85
C VAL A 6 -22.91 -10.99 4.76
N ILE A 7 -22.33 -11.24 3.59
CA ILE A 7 -22.47 -10.35 2.43
C ILE A 7 -23.91 -10.46 1.92
N ALA A 8 -24.71 -9.43 2.15
CA ALA A 8 -26.08 -9.31 1.68
C ALA A 8 -26.15 -8.89 0.20
N GLU A 9 -25.29 -7.95 -0.22
CA GLU A 9 -25.22 -7.46 -1.59
C GLU A 9 -23.77 -7.27 -2.06
N GLY A 10 -23.54 -7.45 -3.36
CA GLY A 10 -22.22 -7.35 -3.98
C GLY A 10 -21.88 -8.60 -4.81
N LYS A 11 -20.69 -8.62 -5.43
CA LYS A 11 -20.24 -9.73 -6.29
C LYS A 11 -20.10 -11.06 -5.54
N GLU A 12 -19.92 -11.00 -4.22
CA GLU A 12 -19.71 -12.14 -3.34
C GLU A 12 -20.90 -12.37 -2.37
N ALA A 13 -22.11 -11.95 -2.76
CA ALA A 13 -23.32 -12.13 -1.94
C ALA A 13 -23.51 -13.59 -1.50
N GLY A 14 -23.90 -13.78 -0.23
CA GLY A 14 -24.04 -15.06 0.43
C GLY A 14 -22.77 -15.58 1.11
N ARG A 15 -21.61 -14.92 0.95
CA ARG A 15 -20.39 -15.28 1.68
C ARG A 15 -20.50 -14.87 3.15
N GLU A 16 -20.16 -15.80 4.04
CA GLU A 16 -20.25 -15.61 5.50
C GLU A 16 -18.87 -15.68 6.16
N PHE A 17 -18.70 -14.92 7.23
CA PHE A 17 -17.48 -14.87 8.03
C PHE A 17 -17.84 -14.87 9.51
N VAL A 18 -17.18 -15.69 10.30
CA VAL A 18 -17.35 -15.74 11.76
C VAL A 18 -16.01 -15.43 12.41
N PHE A 19 -16.02 -14.51 13.38
CA PHE A 19 -14.83 -14.01 14.04
C PHE A 19 -14.96 -14.10 15.56
N GLU A 20 -13.91 -14.59 16.20
CA GLU A 20 -13.72 -14.56 17.66
C GLU A 20 -12.73 -13.45 18.08
N GLN A 21 -12.03 -12.87 17.11
CA GLN A 21 -10.99 -11.89 17.36
C GLN A 21 -11.57 -10.51 17.70
N ALA A 22 -10.85 -9.77 18.55
CA ALA A 22 -11.27 -8.47 19.05
C ALA A 22 -11.20 -7.34 18.01
N SER A 23 -10.56 -7.56 16.86
CA SER A 23 -10.47 -6.59 15.76
C SER A 23 -10.38 -7.33 14.43
N VAL A 24 -11.12 -6.85 13.43
CA VAL A 24 -11.17 -7.38 12.06
C VAL A 24 -11.12 -6.21 11.09
N VAL A 25 -10.19 -6.26 10.15
CA VAL A 25 -10.06 -5.26 9.07
C VAL A 25 -10.68 -5.80 7.80
N ILE A 26 -11.51 -4.97 7.16
CA ILE A 26 -12.21 -5.27 5.91
C ILE A 26 -11.68 -4.32 4.83
N GLY A 27 -11.33 -4.86 3.66
CA GLY A 27 -10.82 -4.06 2.55
C GLY A 27 -10.55 -4.90 1.31
N ARG A 28 -9.99 -4.29 0.25
CA ARG A 28 -9.75 -5.01 -1.02
C ARG A 28 -8.42 -5.75 -1.11
N THR A 29 -7.46 -5.46 -0.24
CA THR A 29 -6.10 -6.02 -0.35
C THR A 29 -5.95 -7.26 0.51
N SER A 30 -4.98 -8.10 0.16
CA SER A 30 -4.66 -9.34 0.88
C SER A 30 -4.15 -9.12 2.31
N GLU A 31 -3.91 -7.87 2.70
CA GLU A 31 -3.52 -7.47 4.05
C GLU A 31 -4.70 -7.44 5.03
N CYS A 32 -5.94 -7.48 4.52
CA CYS A 32 -7.15 -7.45 5.34
C CYS A 32 -7.59 -8.87 5.78
N ASP A 33 -8.29 -8.94 6.92
CA ASP A 33 -8.91 -10.18 7.41
C ASP A 33 -10.05 -10.64 6.49
N VAL A 34 -10.85 -9.66 6.01
CA VAL A 34 -11.88 -9.86 4.98
C VAL A 34 -11.44 -9.14 3.73
N VAL A 35 -11.08 -9.92 2.71
CA VAL A 35 -10.67 -9.43 1.39
C VAL A 35 -11.86 -9.41 0.44
N LEU A 36 -12.17 -8.23 -0.09
CA LEU A 36 -13.25 -7.98 -1.06
C LEU A 36 -12.67 -7.53 -2.39
N TYR A 37 -12.77 -8.34 -3.43
CA TYR A 37 -12.26 -8.00 -4.77
C TYR A 37 -13.19 -7.02 -5.51
N ASP A 38 -13.38 -5.83 -4.96
CA ASP A 38 -14.22 -4.79 -5.54
C ASP A 38 -13.52 -3.42 -5.63
N PRO A 39 -13.50 -2.79 -6.83
CA PRO A 39 -12.96 -1.45 -7.03
C PRO A 39 -13.56 -0.34 -6.16
N GLY A 40 -14.81 -0.50 -5.70
CA GLY A 40 -15.46 0.47 -4.82
C GLY A 40 -15.04 0.36 -3.34
N VAL A 41 -14.19 -0.60 -2.99
CA VAL A 41 -13.72 -0.83 -1.62
C VAL A 41 -12.24 -0.42 -1.51
N SER A 42 -11.90 0.57 -0.69
CA SER A 42 -10.50 0.95 -0.38
C SER A 42 -9.65 -0.21 0.15
N ARG A 43 -8.32 -0.08 0.03
CA ARG A 43 -7.35 -1.11 0.45
C ARG A 43 -7.59 -1.61 1.87
N ARG A 44 -7.74 -0.68 2.82
CA ARG A 44 -8.25 -0.88 4.17
C ARG A 44 -9.45 0.05 4.33
N HIS A 45 -10.65 -0.50 4.30
CA HIS A 45 -11.86 0.31 4.20
C HIS A 45 -12.46 0.62 5.58
N ALA A 46 -12.67 -0.43 6.37
CA ALA A 46 -13.26 -0.33 7.69
C ALA A 46 -12.62 -1.34 8.63
N ARG A 47 -12.63 -1.05 9.93
CA ARG A 47 -12.36 -2.03 10.97
C ARG A 47 -13.58 -2.23 11.85
N ILE A 48 -13.85 -3.47 12.22
CA ILE A 48 -14.79 -3.82 13.29
C ILE A 48 -13.97 -4.28 14.48
N PHE A 49 -14.19 -3.69 15.64
CA PHE A 49 -13.43 -4.01 16.85
C PHE A 49 -14.32 -4.00 18.09
N SER A 50 -13.88 -4.73 19.11
CA SER A 50 -14.57 -4.78 20.40
C SER A 50 -14.45 -3.43 21.09
N GLU A 51 -15.58 -2.90 21.52
CA GLU A 51 -15.68 -1.65 22.27
C GLU A 51 -16.72 -1.82 23.39
N GLY A 52 -16.24 -1.77 24.63
CA GLY A 52 -17.07 -2.05 25.80
C GLY A 52 -17.58 -3.49 25.80
N ALA A 53 -18.91 -3.65 25.87
CA ALA A 53 -19.58 -4.96 25.88
C ALA A 53 -20.02 -5.43 24.47
N GLY A 54 -19.68 -4.69 23.41
CA GLY A 54 -20.11 -5.01 22.04
C GLY A 54 -19.03 -4.75 21.01
N TYR A 55 -19.46 -4.48 19.78
CA TYR A 55 -18.56 -4.16 18.67
C TYR A 55 -18.89 -2.79 18.09
N ALA A 56 -17.88 -2.13 17.55
CA ALA A 56 -18.02 -0.91 16.78
C ALA A 56 -17.36 -1.07 15.42
N VAL A 57 -17.93 -0.42 14.41
CA VAL A 57 -17.29 -0.22 13.10
C VAL A 57 -16.68 1.17 13.03
N GLU A 58 -15.51 1.28 12.44
CA GLU A 58 -14.82 2.54 12.16
C GLU A 58 -14.31 2.56 10.73
N ASP A 59 -14.59 3.66 10.03
CA ASP A 59 -14.07 3.95 8.70
C ASP A 59 -12.58 4.31 8.77
N MET A 60 -11.77 3.68 7.94
CA MET A 60 -10.31 3.86 7.95
C MET A 60 -9.82 4.93 6.95
N GLY A 61 -10.66 5.92 6.65
CA GLY A 61 -10.37 6.94 5.63
C GLY A 61 -10.67 6.45 4.22
N SER A 62 -11.74 5.66 4.06
CA SER A 62 -12.07 5.04 2.78
C SER A 62 -12.60 6.05 1.76
N SER A 63 -12.40 5.79 0.46
CA SER A 63 -12.80 6.74 -0.60
C SER A 63 -14.31 6.92 -0.72
N ASN A 64 -15.08 5.85 -0.52
CA ASN A 64 -16.54 5.85 -0.63
C ASN A 64 -17.25 6.00 0.72
N GLY A 65 -16.49 5.93 1.82
CA GLY A 65 -17.00 5.97 3.18
C GLY A 65 -17.73 4.69 3.60
N THR A 66 -17.76 4.47 4.91
CA THR A 66 -18.55 3.42 5.56
C THR A 66 -19.93 3.95 5.92
N LYS A 67 -20.98 3.17 5.63
CA LYS A 67 -22.36 3.46 6.08
C LYS A 67 -22.88 2.35 6.98
N VAL A 68 -23.67 2.70 7.98
CA VAL A 68 -24.45 1.75 8.76
C VAL A 68 -25.93 2.12 8.67
N ASN A 69 -26.76 1.18 8.23
CA ASN A 69 -28.19 1.37 7.95
C ASN A 69 -28.43 2.58 7.01
N GLY A 70 -27.58 2.72 5.99
CA GLY A 70 -27.64 3.79 4.99
C GLY A 70 -27.07 5.15 5.43
N ALA A 71 -26.76 5.35 6.71
CA ALA A 71 -26.15 6.58 7.21
C ALA A 71 -24.62 6.47 7.22
N GLN A 72 -23.92 7.48 6.68
CA GLN A 72 -22.46 7.51 6.67
C GLN A 72 -21.91 7.78 8.08
N VAL A 73 -20.91 7.00 8.49
CA VAL A 73 -20.33 7.04 9.84
C VAL A 73 -18.82 7.11 9.76
N LYS A 74 -18.20 7.83 10.72
CA LYS A 74 -16.76 7.68 11.00
C LYS A 74 -16.52 6.51 11.96
N LYS A 75 -17.34 6.43 13.00
CA LYS A 75 -17.36 5.34 13.97
C LYS A 75 -18.78 5.15 14.51
N LYS A 76 -19.22 3.91 14.68
CA LYS A 76 -20.54 3.59 15.25
C LYS A 76 -20.52 2.23 15.97
N VAL A 77 -21.10 2.18 17.16
CA VAL A 77 -21.40 0.92 17.85
C VAL A 77 -22.47 0.15 17.08
N LEU A 78 -22.20 -1.11 16.79
CA LEU A 78 -23.06 -1.99 16.02
C LEU A 78 -24.08 -2.67 16.94
N ALA A 79 -25.29 -2.82 16.42
CA ALA A 79 -26.32 -3.69 17.00
C ALA A 79 -26.59 -4.87 16.07
N ASP A 80 -27.09 -5.96 16.64
CA ASP A 80 -27.48 -7.14 15.85
C ASP A 80 -28.51 -6.77 14.77
N GLY A 81 -28.28 -7.24 13.55
CA GLY A 81 -29.08 -6.93 12.38
C GLY A 81 -28.68 -5.62 11.68
N ASP A 82 -27.69 -4.87 12.16
CA ASP A 82 -27.20 -3.70 11.46
C ASP A 82 -26.63 -4.07 10.09
N THR A 83 -26.90 -3.22 9.11
CA THR A 83 -26.39 -3.35 7.74
C THR A 83 -25.20 -2.41 7.56
N ILE A 84 -24.04 -2.94 7.17
CA ILE A 84 -22.81 -2.17 6.94
C ILE A 84 -22.54 -2.12 5.44
N THR A 85 -22.47 -0.93 4.85
CA THR A 85 -22.19 -0.74 3.42
C THR A 85 -20.79 -0.16 3.22
N LEU A 86 -19.98 -0.86 2.43
CA LEU A 86 -18.63 -0.47 1.99
C LEU A 86 -18.60 -0.43 0.46
N GLY A 87 -18.66 0.76 -0.13
CA GLY A 87 -18.79 0.89 -1.60
C GLY A 87 -20.05 0.16 -2.11
N PRO A 88 -19.93 -0.78 -3.08
CA PRO A 88 -21.07 -1.56 -3.58
C PRO A 88 -21.34 -2.85 -2.77
N VAL A 89 -20.58 -3.10 -1.70
CA VAL A 89 -20.73 -4.31 -0.87
C VAL A 89 -21.55 -3.97 0.37
N VAL A 90 -22.52 -4.81 0.68
CA VAL A 90 -23.39 -4.67 1.85
C VAL A 90 -23.25 -5.91 2.72
N PHE A 91 -22.98 -5.73 4.00
CA PHE A 91 -22.93 -6.78 5.01
C PHE A 91 -24.10 -6.67 5.97
N ASN A 92 -24.59 -7.81 6.45
CA ASN A 92 -25.39 -7.91 7.66
C ASN A 92 -24.49 -8.33 8.83
N PHE A 93 -24.60 -7.63 9.95
CA PHE A 93 -23.86 -7.88 11.17
C PHE A 93 -24.72 -8.62 12.19
N VAL A 94 -24.15 -9.63 12.84
CA VAL A 94 -24.78 -10.36 13.96
C VAL A 94 -23.75 -10.58 15.05
N GLY A 95 -23.99 -10.07 16.26
CA GLY A 95 -23.21 -10.38 17.45
C GLY A 95 -23.46 -11.82 17.90
N LEU A 96 -22.40 -12.51 18.33
CA LEU A 96 -22.45 -13.88 18.81
C LEU A 96 -22.03 -13.95 20.28
N GLU A 97 -22.93 -14.44 21.11
CA GLU A 97 -22.64 -14.91 22.47
C GLU A 97 -21.91 -16.27 22.37
N ILE A 98 -20.60 -16.24 22.14
CA ILE A 98 -19.77 -17.45 22.24
C ILE A 98 -19.58 -17.74 23.73
N GLY A 99 -20.40 -18.63 24.27
CA GLY A 99 -20.36 -19.07 25.65
C GLY A 99 -18.98 -19.61 26.02
N ALA A 100 -18.43 -19.14 27.14
CA ALA A 100 -17.34 -19.83 27.79
C ALA A 100 -17.84 -21.21 28.21
N ASP A 101 -17.16 -22.25 27.76
CA ASP A 101 -17.40 -23.63 28.13
C ASP A 101 -17.38 -23.75 29.66
N THR A 102 -18.57 -23.76 30.28
CA THR A 102 -18.69 -24.19 31.67
C THR A 102 -18.47 -25.68 31.67
N ALA A 103 -17.28 -26.10 32.10
CA ALA A 103 -16.95 -27.50 32.35
C ALA A 103 -18.12 -28.17 33.12
N PRO A 104 -18.62 -29.35 32.70
CA PRO A 104 -19.62 -30.05 33.48
C PRO A 104 -18.97 -30.59 34.77
N PRO A 105 -19.57 -30.42 35.96
CA PRO A 105 -19.17 -31.21 37.10
C PRO A 105 -19.64 -32.65 36.90
N ASP A 106 -18.66 -33.54 36.98
CA ASP A 106 -18.66 -34.97 37.29
C ASP A 106 -19.97 -35.78 37.21
N ALA A 107 -19.81 -36.93 36.55
CA ALA A 107 -20.80 -37.95 36.28
C ALA A 107 -21.49 -38.54 37.54
N GLU A 108 -22.80 -38.78 37.40
CA GLU A 108 -23.47 -39.92 38.03
C GLU A 108 -24.34 -40.69 37.01
N THR A 109 -24.32 -42.00 37.20
CA THR A 109 -24.71 -43.11 36.31
C THR A 109 -26.21 -43.39 36.27
N ASN A 110 -26.80 -43.69 35.09
CA ASN A 110 -27.32 -45.03 34.72
C ASN A 110 -27.94 -45.08 33.29
N PRO A 111 -28.10 -46.30 32.69
CA PRO A 111 -28.27 -46.51 31.27
C PRO A 111 -29.74 -46.61 30.81
N GLY A 112 -30.02 -46.25 29.55
CA GLY A 112 -31.26 -46.63 28.88
C GLY A 112 -31.65 -45.83 27.63
N SER A 113 -31.62 -46.53 26.48
CA SER A 113 -32.38 -46.31 25.22
C SER A 113 -31.91 -45.29 24.17
N ASP A 114 -31.59 -45.87 23.01
CA ASP A 114 -31.91 -45.50 21.62
C ASP A 114 -31.64 -44.09 21.06
N GLY A 115 -30.75 -44.08 20.05
CA GLY A 115 -31.05 -43.49 18.75
C GLY A 115 -30.30 -42.22 18.35
N GLY A 116 -29.42 -42.35 17.35
CA GLY A 116 -29.13 -41.27 16.39
C GLY A 116 -27.77 -40.57 16.50
N ASN A 117 -26.99 -40.66 15.41
CA ASN A 117 -25.83 -39.85 15.02
C ASN A 117 -25.26 -38.86 16.06
N SER A 118 -24.13 -39.21 16.68
CA SER A 118 -23.25 -38.20 17.29
C SER A 118 -21.94 -38.09 16.53
N THR A 119 -21.75 -36.91 15.96
CA THR A 119 -20.51 -36.29 15.50
C THR A 119 -19.37 -36.57 16.46
N ARG A 120 -18.22 -36.98 15.93
CA ARG A 120 -16.99 -37.24 16.68
C ARG A 120 -16.33 -35.90 17.02
N ILE A 121 -16.20 -35.59 18.32
CA ILE A 121 -15.45 -34.43 18.81
C ILE A 121 -13.96 -34.70 18.61
N VAL A 122 -13.27 -33.85 17.84
CA VAL A 122 -11.81 -33.83 17.76
C VAL A 122 -11.31 -32.73 18.69
N SER A 123 -10.46 -33.08 19.65
CA SER A 123 -9.89 -32.14 20.62
C SER A 123 -8.93 -31.14 19.95
N ALA A 124 -8.94 -29.90 20.45
CA ALA A 124 -8.20 -28.73 19.95
C ALA A 124 -6.65 -28.84 19.92
N ALA A 125 -6.07 -29.99 20.28
CA ALA A 125 -4.63 -30.22 20.21
C ALA A 125 -4.14 -30.72 18.84
N GLU A 126 -5.03 -31.22 17.96
CA GLU A 126 -4.65 -31.75 16.64
C GLU A 126 -4.59 -30.67 15.52
N VAL A 127 -5.03 -29.42 15.79
CA VAL A 127 -5.14 -28.34 14.78
C VAL A 127 -3.89 -27.43 14.72
N LYS A 128 -2.82 -27.75 15.45
CA LYS A 128 -1.54 -27.01 15.34
C LYS A 128 -0.76 -27.43 14.09
N ARG A 129 -1.18 -26.94 12.91
CA ARG A 129 -0.36 -26.56 11.74
C ARG A 129 -1.26 -26.09 10.58
N SER A 130 -1.87 -24.92 10.72
CA SER A 130 -2.22 -24.08 9.57
C SER A 130 -2.42 -22.65 10.06
N ARG A 131 -1.81 -21.69 9.39
CA ARG A 131 -2.08 -20.26 9.62
C ARG A 131 -3.56 -20.03 9.31
N ASN A 132 -4.35 -19.61 10.30
CA ASN A 132 -5.77 -19.28 10.13
C ASN A 132 -5.95 -18.21 9.04
N LYS A 133 -6.24 -18.65 7.82
CA LYS A 133 -7.06 -17.94 6.85
C LYS A 133 -8.48 -18.47 7.07
N GLY A 134 -9.47 -17.59 7.17
CA GLY A 134 -10.86 -17.99 7.41
C GLY A 134 -11.29 -19.16 6.54
N VAL A 135 -11.82 -20.21 7.16
CA VAL A 135 -12.29 -21.41 6.47
C VAL A 135 -13.58 -21.06 5.75
N ALA A 136 -13.57 -21.07 4.41
CA ALA A 136 -14.80 -21.03 3.64
C ALA A 136 -15.54 -22.36 3.81
N MET A 137 -16.76 -22.32 4.36
CA MET A 137 -17.60 -23.51 4.44
C MET A 137 -18.33 -23.70 3.10
N VAL A 138 -18.10 -24.84 2.45
CA VAL A 138 -18.80 -25.22 1.21
C VAL A 138 -20.22 -25.69 1.59
N PRO A 139 -21.28 -25.24 0.90
CA PRO A 139 -22.64 -25.70 1.18
C PRO A 139 -22.75 -27.22 0.96
N ALA A 140 -23.42 -27.91 1.89
CA ALA A 140 -23.64 -29.34 1.81
C ALA A 140 -24.45 -29.69 0.54
N GLY A 141 -23.83 -30.42 -0.38
CA GLY A 141 -24.46 -30.89 -1.62
C GLY A 141 -23.83 -30.38 -2.93
N ALA A 142 -22.76 -29.58 -2.88
CA ALA A 142 -22.04 -29.19 -4.10
C ALA A 142 -21.33 -30.40 -4.72
N ASP A 143 -21.72 -30.77 -5.94
CA ASP A 143 -21.09 -31.84 -6.69
C ASP A 143 -19.76 -31.38 -7.34
N GLU A 144 -18.88 -32.34 -7.64
CA GLU A 144 -17.53 -32.07 -8.19
C GLU A 144 -17.57 -31.33 -9.55
N LYS A 145 -18.74 -31.34 -10.21
CA LYS A 145 -19.02 -30.62 -11.46
C LYS A 145 -19.23 -29.13 -11.22
N ALA A 146 -20.02 -28.73 -10.21
CA ALA A 146 -20.25 -27.32 -9.87
C ALA A 146 -18.95 -26.59 -9.49
N LEU A 147 -18.03 -27.28 -8.81
CA LEU A 147 -16.71 -26.74 -8.43
C LEU A 147 -15.76 -26.56 -9.63
N LYS A 148 -15.92 -27.33 -10.71
CA LYS A 148 -15.12 -27.21 -11.95
C LYS A 148 -15.66 -26.15 -12.91
N GLU A 149 -16.95 -25.79 -12.84
CA GLU A 149 -17.53 -24.72 -13.67
C GLU A 149 -17.19 -23.31 -13.17
N LEU A 150 -17.07 -23.09 -11.85
CA LEU A 150 -16.65 -21.81 -11.26
C LEU A 150 -15.27 -21.34 -11.74
N ASN A 151 -14.37 -22.27 -12.08
CA ASN A 151 -13.03 -21.95 -12.57
C ASN A 151 -12.95 -21.72 -14.09
N ARG A 152 -14.03 -21.95 -14.86
CA ARG A 152 -14.00 -21.94 -16.34
C ARG A 152 -14.76 -20.81 -17.01
N THR A 153 -15.59 -20.04 -16.31
CA THR A 153 -16.35 -18.92 -16.90
C THR A 153 -15.57 -17.60 -16.98
N SER A 154 -14.34 -17.53 -16.48
CA SER A 154 -13.41 -16.44 -16.78
C SER A 154 -12.67 -16.69 -18.09
N THR A 155 -13.37 -16.63 -19.23
CA THR A 155 -12.89 -16.25 -20.59
C THR A 155 -13.83 -16.82 -21.68
N LYS A 156 -14.23 -15.95 -22.63
CA LYS A 156 -15.24 -16.10 -23.73
C LYS A 156 -16.64 -15.65 -23.28
N THR A 157 -17.24 -14.57 -23.79
CA THR A 157 -17.38 -14.20 -25.21
C THR A 157 -17.75 -12.71 -25.32
N MET A 158 -16.97 -11.92 -26.08
CA MET A 158 -17.49 -10.70 -26.71
C MET A 158 -18.40 -11.13 -27.87
N GLN A 159 -19.67 -10.73 -27.85
CA GLN A 159 -20.46 -10.58 -29.07
C GLN A 159 -21.43 -9.40 -28.92
N ALA A 160 -21.33 -8.49 -29.87
CA ALA A 160 -22.21 -7.34 -30.04
C ALA A 160 -23.65 -7.80 -30.34
N VAL A 161 -24.64 -7.20 -29.68
CA VAL A 161 -26.05 -7.30 -30.09
C VAL A 161 -26.72 -5.92 -30.03
N SER A 162 -26.97 -5.45 -31.24
CA SER A 162 -27.99 -4.54 -31.77
C SER A 162 -29.16 -4.14 -30.85
N ARG A 163 -29.44 -2.84 -30.83
CA ARG A 163 -30.63 -2.21 -30.23
C ARG A 163 -31.94 -2.72 -30.86
N PRO A 164 -33.00 -2.99 -30.08
CA PRO A 164 -34.36 -2.97 -30.58
C PRO A 164 -34.96 -1.55 -30.49
N ARG A 165 -35.65 -1.19 -31.57
CA ARG A 165 -36.45 0.02 -31.77
C ARG A 165 -37.83 -0.23 -31.13
N ALA A 166 -38.24 0.59 -30.17
CA ALA A 166 -39.62 0.60 -29.69
C ALA A 166 -40.15 2.05 -29.70
N SER A 167 -41.06 2.27 -30.62
CA SER A 167 -41.98 3.40 -30.70
C SER A 167 -42.99 3.34 -29.55
N GLY A 168 -43.20 4.48 -28.88
CA GLY A 168 -44.22 4.62 -27.85
C GLY A 168 -44.12 5.99 -27.19
N SER A 169 -44.72 7.00 -27.83
CA SER A 169 -44.78 8.37 -27.34
C SER A 169 -45.64 8.50 -26.08
N VAL A 170 -45.02 8.85 -24.96
CA VAL A 170 -45.70 9.50 -23.82
C VAL A 170 -45.08 10.88 -23.65
N ALA A 171 -45.86 11.90 -23.99
CA ALA A 171 -45.46 13.29 -23.92
C ALA A 171 -45.35 13.75 -22.45
N VAL A 172 -44.11 13.87 -21.96
CA VAL A 172 -43.82 14.67 -20.76
C VAL A 172 -43.41 16.06 -21.22
N ARG A 173 -44.22 17.05 -20.84
CA ARG A 173 -44.00 18.48 -21.10
C ARG A 173 -42.63 18.92 -20.59
N ARG A 174 -41.79 19.45 -21.47
CA ARG A 174 -40.64 20.31 -21.10
C ARG A 174 -41.18 21.63 -20.53
N GLY A 175 -41.06 21.80 -19.22
CA GLY A 175 -41.21 23.10 -18.56
C GLY A 175 -39.89 23.85 -18.56
N ALA A 176 -39.90 25.03 -19.16
CA ALA A 176 -38.83 26.03 -19.08
C ALA A 176 -38.64 26.54 -17.64
N GLY A 177 -37.41 26.87 -17.25
CA GLY A 177 -37.17 27.56 -15.97
C GLY A 177 -35.77 27.55 -15.38
N GLN A 178 -34.71 27.82 -16.15
CA GLN A 178 -33.45 28.31 -15.56
C GLN A 178 -33.65 29.79 -15.18
N ASN A 179 -34.32 30.07 -14.06
CA ASN A 179 -34.38 31.36 -13.32
C ASN A 179 -35.50 31.33 -12.25
N ALA A 180 -35.72 30.20 -11.55
CA ALA A 180 -36.65 30.19 -10.42
C ALA A 180 -35.93 30.72 -9.15
N PRO A 181 -36.54 31.63 -8.38
CA PRO A 181 -35.97 32.05 -7.10
C PRO A 181 -35.91 30.87 -6.12
N LEU A 182 -34.84 30.82 -5.32
CA LEU A 182 -34.64 29.76 -4.31
C LEU A 182 -35.85 29.63 -3.39
N SER A 183 -36.23 28.39 -3.11
CA SER A 183 -37.30 28.06 -2.16
C SER A 183 -36.90 28.47 -0.73
N ALA A 184 -37.89 28.68 0.14
CA ALA A 184 -37.64 29.05 1.53
C ALA A 184 -36.81 28.00 2.30
N ALA A 185 -36.96 26.71 1.95
CA ALA A 185 -36.20 25.61 2.53
C ALA A 185 -34.71 25.64 2.12
N GLU A 186 -34.42 25.96 0.85
CA GLU A 186 -33.04 26.11 0.36
C GLU A 186 -32.35 27.33 0.98
N ARG A 187 -33.08 28.45 1.14
CA ARG A 187 -32.54 29.64 1.83
C ARG A 187 -32.21 29.35 3.29
N ALA A 188 -33.06 28.60 3.99
CA ALA A 188 -32.81 28.22 5.38
C ALA A 188 -31.59 27.28 5.52
N ARG A 189 -31.38 26.38 4.55
CA ARG A 189 -30.20 25.49 4.50
C ARG A 189 -28.90 26.27 4.28
N LEU A 190 -28.89 27.21 3.34
CA LEU A 190 -27.72 28.06 3.05
C LEU A 190 -27.36 28.99 4.23
N LYS A 191 -28.36 29.45 4.99
CA LYS A 191 -28.15 30.29 6.17
C LYS A 191 -27.52 29.53 7.33
N ARG A 192 -27.80 28.22 7.48
CA ARG A 192 -27.18 27.35 8.50
C ARG A 192 -25.76 26.92 8.13
N GLN A 193 -25.42 26.87 6.85
CA GLN A 193 -24.07 26.55 6.35
C GLN A 193 -23.11 27.76 6.32
N GLY A 194 -23.56 28.94 6.78
CA GLY A 194 -22.72 30.15 6.82
C GLY A 194 -22.39 30.73 5.44
N SER A 195 -23.07 30.28 4.38
CA SER A 195 -22.74 30.63 2.98
C SER A 195 -23.37 31.96 2.55
N SER A 196 -22.90 33.07 3.15
CA SER A 196 -23.40 34.43 2.93
C SER A 196 -23.29 34.88 1.46
N LEU A 197 -22.26 34.45 0.75
CA LEU A 197 -22.05 34.77 -0.67
C LEU A 197 -23.14 34.19 -1.58
N GLN A 198 -23.56 32.94 -1.35
CA GLN A 198 -24.55 32.28 -2.20
C GLN A 198 -25.95 32.89 -2.04
N LEU A 199 -26.31 33.29 -0.81
CA LEU A 199 -27.53 34.07 -0.54
C LEU A 199 -27.47 35.47 -1.17
N PHE A 200 -26.30 36.13 -1.08
CA PHE A 200 -26.08 37.44 -1.72
C PHE A 200 -26.24 37.38 -3.25
N TRP A 201 -25.69 36.36 -3.90
CA TRP A 201 -25.82 36.18 -5.35
C TRP A 201 -27.26 35.87 -5.77
N ALA A 202 -28.02 35.12 -4.95
CA ALA A 202 -29.42 34.81 -5.22
C ALA A 202 -30.34 36.05 -5.17
N ASP A 203 -30.07 37.00 -4.28
CA ASP A 203 -30.89 38.22 -4.11
C ASP A 203 -30.38 39.44 -4.94
N ALA A 204 -29.23 39.32 -5.63
CA ALA A 204 -28.68 40.42 -6.43
C ALA A 204 -29.43 40.64 -7.74
N THR A 205 -29.98 41.84 -7.94
CA THR A 205 -30.66 42.24 -9.18
C THR A 205 -29.73 42.24 -10.39
N PRO A 206 -30.24 42.06 -11.63
CA PRO A 206 -29.42 41.99 -12.85
C PRO A 206 -28.47 43.20 -13.03
N GLY A 207 -28.90 44.39 -12.59
CA GLY A 207 -28.08 45.61 -12.60
C GLY A 207 -26.92 45.57 -11.59
N LYS A 208 -27.12 45.01 -10.39
CA LYS A 208 -26.07 44.85 -9.37
C LYS A 208 -25.04 43.78 -9.78
N ARG A 209 -25.46 42.72 -10.47
CA ARG A 209 -24.56 41.69 -11.02
C ARG A 209 -23.65 42.24 -12.12
N ARG A 210 -24.17 43.14 -12.97
CA ARG A 210 -23.37 43.83 -14.00
C ARG A 210 -22.39 44.85 -13.43
N ALA A 211 -22.73 45.53 -12.33
CA ALA A 211 -21.81 46.46 -11.66
C ALA A 211 -20.65 45.74 -10.94
N LEU A 212 -20.86 44.51 -10.43
CA LEU A 212 -19.81 43.70 -9.80
C LEU A 212 -18.86 43.03 -10.80
N LEU A 213 -19.35 42.69 -11.99
CA LEU A 213 -18.53 42.14 -13.08
C LEU A 213 -17.91 43.23 -13.98
N GLY A 214 -18.41 44.47 -13.90
CA GLY A 214 -17.91 45.64 -14.63
C GLY A 214 -16.73 46.31 -13.94
N GLY A 215 -15.53 45.74 -14.12
CA GLY A 215 -14.25 46.45 -14.32
C GLY A 215 -13.60 47.29 -13.20
N GLY A 216 -14.31 47.75 -12.17
CA GLY A 216 -13.72 48.66 -11.17
C GLY A 216 -13.28 48.00 -9.86
N ALA A 217 -14.18 47.25 -9.23
CA ALA A 217 -13.97 46.77 -7.86
C ALA A 217 -13.05 45.54 -7.77
N ALA A 218 -13.10 44.63 -8.75
CA ALA A 218 -12.20 43.47 -8.81
C ALA A 218 -10.74 43.90 -9.09
N LEU A 219 -10.55 44.91 -9.95
CA LEU A 219 -9.24 45.48 -10.21
C LEU A 219 -8.71 46.22 -8.98
N GLY A 220 -9.56 47.00 -8.31
CA GLY A 220 -9.22 47.68 -7.05
C GLY A 220 -8.85 46.70 -5.93
N LEU A 221 -9.58 45.59 -5.77
CA LEU A 221 -9.24 44.54 -4.80
C LEU A 221 -7.96 43.78 -5.16
N LEU A 222 -7.68 43.53 -6.44
CA LEU A 222 -6.41 42.94 -6.88
C LEU A 222 -5.23 43.91 -6.71
N ILE A 223 -5.44 45.22 -6.89
CA ILE A 223 -4.42 46.25 -6.66
C ILE A 223 -4.17 46.43 -5.16
N VAL A 224 -5.21 46.43 -4.33
CA VAL A 224 -5.07 46.50 -2.86
C VAL A 224 -4.49 45.20 -2.32
N ALA A 225 -4.91 44.03 -2.79
CA ALA A 225 -4.32 42.74 -2.41
C ALA A 225 -2.87 42.63 -2.89
N GLY A 226 -2.57 43.02 -4.14
CA GLY A 226 -1.22 43.07 -4.68
C GLY A 226 -0.33 44.10 -3.97
N GLY A 227 -0.88 45.24 -3.59
CA GLY A 227 -0.21 46.28 -2.81
C GLY A 227 0.05 45.87 -1.36
N LEU A 228 -0.91 45.20 -0.72
CA LEU A 228 -0.76 44.63 0.63
C LEU A 228 0.24 43.47 0.62
N TRP A 229 0.25 42.67 -0.44
CA TRP A 229 1.16 41.53 -0.62
C TRP A 229 2.59 42.00 -0.93
N ALA A 230 2.76 43.05 -1.75
CA ALA A 230 4.03 43.73 -1.98
C ALA A 230 4.56 44.46 -0.72
N ALA A 231 3.67 45.09 0.06
CA ALA A 231 4.04 45.77 1.31
C ALA A 231 4.42 44.80 2.44
N LEU A 232 3.97 43.54 2.38
CA LEU A 232 4.34 42.50 3.35
C LEU A 232 5.66 41.79 3.02
N GLY A 233 6.35 42.16 1.92
CA GLY A 233 7.69 41.65 1.60
C GLY A 233 7.77 40.13 1.37
N LYS A 234 6.64 39.45 1.22
CA LYS A 234 6.60 38.00 0.98
C LYS A 234 6.74 37.78 -0.52
N THR A 235 7.91 37.34 -0.96
CA THR A 235 8.09 36.82 -2.31
C THR A 235 7.06 35.72 -2.58
N PRO A 236 6.51 35.60 -3.79
CA PRO A 236 5.70 34.43 -4.15
C PRO A 236 6.51 33.19 -3.84
N PRO A 237 5.90 32.12 -3.31
CA PRO A 237 6.59 30.84 -3.29
C PRO A 237 7.02 30.54 -4.74
N PRO A 238 8.26 30.09 -4.96
CA PRO A 238 8.71 29.72 -6.29
C PRO A 238 7.74 28.70 -6.89
N PRO A 239 7.52 28.72 -8.22
CA PRO A 239 6.72 27.68 -8.85
C PRO A 239 7.32 26.31 -8.53
N PRO A 240 6.48 25.27 -8.37
CA PRO A 240 6.98 23.94 -8.08
C PRO A 240 7.95 23.48 -9.18
N PRO A 241 8.98 22.69 -8.82
CA PRO A 241 9.93 22.19 -9.81
C PRO A 241 9.22 21.31 -10.84
N PRO A 242 9.75 21.24 -12.08
CA PRO A 242 9.17 20.37 -13.11
C PRO A 242 9.27 18.90 -12.67
N GLU A 243 8.30 18.11 -13.13
CA GLU A 243 8.27 16.67 -12.91
C GLU A 243 9.56 16.02 -13.45
N PRO A 244 10.34 15.28 -12.63
CA PRO A 244 11.57 14.65 -13.09
C PRO A 244 11.28 13.58 -14.14
N THR A 245 11.96 13.59 -15.29
CA THR A 245 11.75 12.62 -16.38
C THR A 245 12.88 11.62 -16.55
N GLU A 246 14.02 11.86 -15.92
CA GLU A 246 15.23 11.04 -16.09
C GLU A 246 15.62 10.38 -14.78
N LEU A 247 15.96 9.09 -14.82
CA LEU A 247 16.62 8.38 -13.72
C LEU A 247 18.12 8.34 -13.95
N THR A 248 18.87 8.65 -12.89
CA THR A 248 20.33 8.62 -12.92
C THR A 248 20.85 7.92 -11.66
N ILE A 249 22.18 7.92 -11.49
CA ILE A 249 22.81 7.50 -10.23
C ILE A 249 22.56 8.48 -9.08
N ASN A 250 22.17 9.72 -9.38
CA ASN A 250 21.82 10.71 -8.38
C ASN A 250 20.38 10.50 -7.91
N GLU A 251 20.16 10.69 -6.62
CA GLU A 251 18.87 10.47 -5.99
C GLU A 251 17.86 11.55 -6.35
N ILE A 252 16.66 11.11 -6.75
CA ILE A 252 15.47 11.94 -6.90
C ILE A 252 14.70 11.86 -5.59
N HIS A 253 14.77 12.93 -4.79
CA HIS A 253 14.13 12.95 -3.48
C HIS A 253 12.61 13.13 -3.53
N HIS A 254 12.09 13.70 -4.62
CA HIS A 254 10.65 13.94 -4.80
C HIS A 254 9.88 12.61 -4.88
N SER A 255 8.64 12.63 -4.38
CA SER A 255 7.74 11.49 -4.43
C SER A 255 6.75 11.63 -5.57
N PHE A 256 6.37 10.54 -6.23
CA PHE A 256 5.27 10.54 -7.18
C PHE A 256 4.18 9.56 -6.75
N GLY A 257 2.95 9.81 -7.21
CA GLY A 257 1.75 9.06 -6.86
C GLY A 257 0.65 9.96 -6.31
N LEU A 258 -0.31 9.36 -5.61
CA LEU A 258 -1.39 10.08 -4.93
C LEU A 258 -0.93 10.43 -3.51
N SER A 259 -0.09 11.45 -3.34
CA SER A 259 0.26 11.96 -2.01
C SER A 259 -0.79 12.96 -1.51
N ALA A 260 -1.16 12.85 -0.23
CA ALA A 260 -2.01 13.82 0.47
C ALA A 260 -1.20 14.94 1.15
N ASP A 261 0.13 14.97 0.97
CA ASP A 261 1.03 15.94 1.61
C ASP A 261 1.64 16.92 0.57
N PRO A 262 0.92 17.99 0.21
CA PRO A 262 1.41 19.04 -0.69
C PRO A 262 2.47 19.95 -0.03
N ASP A 263 2.65 19.89 1.29
CA ASP A 263 3.58 20.76 2.02
C ASP A 263 5.02 20.23 1.92
N ASN A 264 5.19 18.90 1.83
CA ASN A 264 6.50 18.24 1.69
C ASN A 264 6.82 17.78 0.25
N ASP A 265 5.85 17.79 -0.66
CA ASP A 265 6.09 17.47 -2.07
C ASP A 265 5.44 18.45 -3.03
N PRO A 266 6.18 19.46 -3.51
CA PRO A 266 5.63 20.49 -4.37
C PRO A 266 5.39 20.00 -5.81
N VAL A 267 5.90 18.83 -6.22
CA VAL A 267 5.83 18.39 -7.63
C VAL A 267 4.40 17.98 -7.99
N THR A 268 3.82 18.65 -8.99
CA THR A 268 2.52 18.27 -9.56
C THR A 268 2.73 17.31 -10.72
N TYR A 269 2.41 16.04 -10.53
CA TYR A 269 2.55 15.00 -11.55
C TYR A 269 1.40 15.05 -12.56
N GLN A 270 1.73 14.95 -13.85
CA GLN A 270 0.71 14.97 -14.92
C GLN A 270 -0.25 13.78 -14.82
N ARG A 271 0.29 12.62 -14.42
CA ARG A 271 -0.45 11.38 -14.17
C ARG A 271 -0.17 10.92 -12.73
N SER A 272 -1.21 10.83 -11.92
CA SER A 272 -1.10 10.37 -10.53
C SER A 272 -1.17 8.85 -10.39
N ASP A 273 -1.50 8.15 -11.47
CA ASP A 273 -1.63 6.69 -11.57
C ASP A 273 -0.41 6.03 -12.23
N GLN A 274 0.41 6.80 -12.93
CA GLN A 274 1.55 6.26 -13.69
C GLN A 274 2.70 7.26 -13.72
N LYS A 275 3.93 6.75 -13.63
CA LYS A 275 5.15 7.54 -13.81
C LYS A 275 6.11 6.84 -14.77
N VAL A 276 6.68 7.62 -15.68
CA VAL A 276 7.69 7.18 -16.65
C VAL A 276 8.99 7.91 -16.39
N PHE A 277 10.09 7.17 -16.41
CA PHE A 277 11.44 7.70 -16.40
C PHE A 277 12.26 7.08 -17.52
N ASP A 278 13.06 7.91 -18.18
CA ASP A 278 14.07 7.47 -19.13
C ASP A 278 15.44 7.38 -18.43
N PHE A 279 16.31 6.46 -18.85
CA PHE A 279 17.71 6.44 -18.41
C PHE A 279 18.62 5.88 -19.51
N GLU A 280 19.84 6.40 -19.55
CA GLU A 280 20.87 5.96 -20.49
C GLU A 280 22.03 5.31 -19.74
N LEU A 281 22.57 4.25 -20.32
CA LEU A 281 23.77 3.59 -19.80
C LEU A 281 24.96 3.99 -20.66
N HIS A 282 25.96 4.56 -20.00
CA HIS A 282 27.23 4.90 -20.61
C HIS A 282 28.32 4.05 -19.97
N SER A 283 28.40 2.77 -20.37
CA SER A 283 29.41 1.84 -19.85
C SER A 283 30.17 1.16 -20.98
N PRO A 284 31.52 1.10 -20.92
CA PRO A 284 32.32 0.33 -21.87
C PRO A 284 32.22 -1.18 -21.62
N THR A 285 31.78 -1.60 -20.44
CA THR A 285 31.64 -3.01 -20.03
C THR A 285 30.18 -3.36 -19.74
N ARG A 286 29.87 -4.65 -19.67
CA ARG A 286 28.55 -5.10 -19.21
C ARG A 286 28.32 -4.68 -17.76
N VAL A 287 27.10 -4.28 -17.43
CA VAL A 287 26.72 -3.80 -16.09
C VAL A 287 25.48 -4.50 -15.57
N ALA A 288 25.42 -4.68 -14.26
CA ALA A 288 24.18 -4.89 -13.53
C ALA A 288 23.61 -3.53 -13.15
N VAL A 289 22.29 -3.37 -13.36
CA VAL A 289 21.57 -2.14 -12.99
C VAL A 289 20.55 -2.50 -11.93
N VAL A 290 20.63 -1.84 -10.78
CA VAL A 290 19.70 -2.00 -9.67
C VAL A 290 18.93 -0.71 -9.49
N LEU A 291 17.61 -0.77 -9.57
CA LEU A 291 16.73 0.32 -9.20
C LEU A 291 16.58 0.34 -7.68
N MET A 292 16.96 1.45 -7.07
CA MET A 292 16.76 1.71 -5.64
C MET A 292 15.63 2.70 -5.47
N TYR A 293 14.71 2.44 -4.55
CA TYR A 293 13.58 3.32 -4.27
C TYR A 293 13.01 3.08 -2.87
N GLN A 294 12.23 4.02 -2.35
CA GLN A 294 11.36 3.83 -1.20
C GLN A 294 9.90 3.95 -1.64
N ALA A 295 9.00 3.32 -0.88
CA ALA A 295 7.57 3.35 -1.14
C ALA A 295 6.83 3.49 0.17
N LYS A 296 5.70 4.21 0.13
CA LYS A 296 4.81 4.37 1.28
C LYS A 296 3.37 4.26 0.82
N ASP A 297 2.54 3.64 1.67
CA ASP A 297 1.12 3.41 1.40
C ASP A 297 0.95 2.70 0.05
N VAL A 298 1.73 1.66 -0.22
CA VAL A 298 1.58 0.81 -1.42
C VAL A 298 1.20 -0.58 -0.97
N SER A 299 0.10 -1.13 -1.46
CA SER A 299 -0.26 -2.51 -1.19
C SER A 299 0.43 -3.49 -2.13
N GLY A 300 0.57 -4.73 -1.70
CA GLY A 300 1.28 -5.76 -2.48
C GLY A 300 0.68 -5.96 -3.86
N GLY A 301 1.52 -5.79 -4.91
CA GLY A 301 1.10 -5.93 -6.31
C GLY A 301 0.28 -4.77 -6.86
N GLU A 302 0.09 -3.68 -6.09
CA GLU A 302 -0.68 -2.52 -6.52
C GLU A 302 0.01 -1.76 -7.66
N VAL A 303 1.33 -1.54 -7.55
CA VAL A 303 2.12 -0.83 -8.55
C VAL A 303 3.03 -1.81 -9.28
N THR A 304 2.85 -1.90 -10.60
CA THR A 304 3.69 -2.70 -11.49
C THR A 304 4.88 -1.88 -11.97
N ILE A 305 6.00 -2.55 -12.25
CA ILE A 305 7.22 -1.94 -12.76
C ILE A 305 7.53 -2.61 -14.10
N ALA A 306 7.55 -1.83 -15.18
CA ALA A 306 7.92 -2.30 -16.50
C ALA A 306 9.20 -1.62 -16.98
N LEU A 307 10.09 -2.38 -17.62
CA LEU A 307 11.30 -1.90 -18.27
C LEU A 307 11.21 -2.18 -19.77
N ASN A 308 11.32 -1.14 -20.59
CA ASN A 308 11.25 -1.22 -22.06
C ASN A 308 10.01 -2.00 -22.53
N GLY A 309 8.88 -1.79 -21.84
CA GLY A 309 7.60 -2.45 -22.11
C GLY A 309 7.46 -3.90 -21.60
N ARG A 310 8.45 -4.44 -20.87
CA ARG A 310 8.36 -5.76 -20.23
C ARG A 310 8.16 -5.62 -18.72
N ASP A 311 7.23 -6.37 -18.16
CA ASP A 311 7.05 -6.48 -16.71
C ASP A 311 8.33 -7.05 -16.07
N VAL A 312 8.87 -6.33 -15.09
CA VAL A 312 10.06 -6.72 -14.31
C VAL A 312 9.76 -6.90 -12.83
N GLY A 313 8.50 -6.74 -12.41
CA GLY A 313 8.05 -6.98 -11.04
C GLY A 313 7.05 -5.94 -10.55
N THR A 314 6.80 -5.98 -9.23
CA THR A 314 5.88 -5.06 -8.56
C THR A 314 6.55 -4.41 -7.38
N VAL A 315 6.08 -3.21 -7.01
CA VAL A 315 6.45 -2.58 -5.74
C VAL A 315 5.95 -3.47 -4.59
N ALA A 316 6.85 -3.76 -3.65
CA ALA A 316 6.51 -4.56 -2.48
C ALA A 316 5.55 -3.80 -1.56
N ALA A 317 4.67 -4.53 -0.88
CA ALA A 317 3.75 -3.96 0.11
C ALA A 317 4.52 -3.20 1.21
N ASP A 318 3.99 -2.06 1.63
CA ASP A 318 4.45 -1.36 2.81
C ASP A 318 3.89 -2.06 4.07
N ALA A 319 4.78 -2.58 4.91
CA ALA A 319 4.39 -3.05 6.23
C ALA A 319 4.50 -1.88 7.22
N MET A 320 3.76 -1.89 8.33
CA MET A 320 3.60 -0.78 9.28
C MET A 320 4.89 -0.20 9.91
N ASP A 321 6.09 -0.68 9.52
CA ASP A 321 7.40 -0.27 10.03
C ASP A 321 8.47 -0.15 8.90
N THR A 322 8.06 0.07 7.64
CA THR A 322 9.00 0.02 6.49
C THR A 322 9.08 1.27 5.61
N THR A 323 8.50 2.40 6.01
CA THR A 323 8.54 3.63 5.22
C THR A 323 9.96 4.12 4.93
N ASP A 324 10.91 3.86 5.83
CA ASP A 324 12.31 4.26 5.62
C ASP A 324 13.15 3.19 4.91
N ARG A 325 12.56 2.05 4.55
CA ARG A 325 13.32 0.94 3.99
C ARG A 325 13.57 1.15 2.50
N VAL A 326 14.85 1.28 2.14
CA VAL A 326 15.28 1.25 0.74
C VAL A 326 14.99 -0.14 0.14
N ARG A 327 14.33 -0.15 -1.01
CA ARG A 327 14.01 -1.32 -1.81
C ARG A 327 14.95 -1.38 -3.00
N GLU A 328 15.36 -2.60 -3.35
CA GLU A 328 16.24 -2.88 -4.48
C GLU A 328 15.53 -3.79 -5.47
N LEU A 329 15.53 -3.40 -6.74
CA LEU A 329 15.04 -4.22 -7.85
C LEU A 329 16.13 -4.34 -8.91
N LEU A 330 16.62 -5.57 -9.12
CA LEU A 330 17.50 -5.87 -10.24
C LEU A 330 16.75 -5.71 -11.56
N LEU A 331 17.26 -4.85 -12.44
CA LEU A 331 16.78 -4.74 -13.80
C LEU A 331 17.38 -5.87 -14.64
N PRO A 332 16.57 -6.72 -15.31
CA PRO A 332 17.09 -7.85 -16.07
C PRO A 332 18.04 -7.39 -17.19
N SER A 333 19.29 -7.85 -17.16
CA SER A 333 20.34 -7.45 -18.10
C SER A 333 19.99 -7.74 -19.57
N LEU A 334 19.13 -8.72 -19.85
CA LEU A 334 18.60 -9.02 -21.19
C LEU A 334 17.57 -8.00 -21.71
N VAL A 335 16.96 -7.23 -20.83
CA VAL A 335 15.94 -6.23 -21.16
C VAL A 335 16.55 -4.83 -21.20
N VAL A 336 17.57 -4.59 -20.38
CA VAL A 336 18.35 -3.36 -20.35
C VAL A 336 19.12 -3.18 -21.66
N GLN A 337 18.95 -2.03 -22.30
CA GLN A 337 19.62 -1.61 -23.52
C GLN A 337 20.88 -0.82 -23.18
N GLN A 338 22.02 -1.22 -23.75
CA GLN A 338 23.32 -0.57 -23.46
C GLN A 338 23.60 0.67 -24.32
N THR A 339 22.96 0.79 -25.49
CA THR A 339 23.27 1.81 -26.50
C THR A 339 22.06 2.63 -26.92
N GLN A 340 20.92 2.39 -26.30
CA GLN A 340 19.66 3.08 -26.55
C GLN A 340 19.07 3.53 -25.21
N PRO A 341 18.27 4.61 -25.20
CA PRO A 341 17.53 5.03 -24.01
C PRO A 341 16.65 3.88 -23.51
N ASN A 342 16.73 3.63 -22.20
CA ASN A 342 15.83 2.73 -21.51
C ASN A 342 14.68 3.52 -20.92
N GLN A 343 13.53 2.88 -20.81
CA GLN A 343 12.35 3.44 -20.17
C GLN A 343 11.90 2.51 -19.05
N ILE A 344 11.72 3.07 -17.85
CA ILE A 344 11.08 2.41 -16.74
C ILE A 344 9.74 3.08 -16.42
N VAL A 345 8.72 2.26 -16.22
CA VAL A 345 7.35 2.68 -15.98
C VAL A 345 6.88 2.09 -14.66
N PHE A 346 6.40 2.95 -13.78
CA PHE A 346 5.62 2.59 -12.60
C PHE A 346 4.15 2.79 -12.93
N ASP A 347 3.34 1.74 -12.85
CA ASP A 347 1.94 1.78 -13.26
C ASP A 347 1.03 1.24 -12.15
N ASN A 348 0.20 2.12 -11.59
CA ASN A 348 -0.78 1.82 -10.54
C ASN A 348 -2.19 1.66 -11.12
N VAL A 349 -2.38 0.62 -11.92
CA VAL A 349 -3.70 0.24 -12.45
C VAL A 349 -4.59 -0.47 -11.41
N HIS A 350 -4.04 -0.80 -10.24
CA HIS A 350 -4.71 -1.61 -9.22
C HIS A 350 -5.18 -0.81 -7.98
N ASN A 351 -5.22 0.53 -8.09
CA ASN A 351 -5.82 1.42 -7.09
C ASN A 351 -7.15 2.08 -7.54
N PRO A 352 -8.15 1.38 -8.11
CA PRO A 352 -9.43 2.02 -8.40
C PRO A 352 -10.18 2.30 -7.07
N PRO A 353 -10.85 3.44 -6.80
CA PRO A 353 -11.27 4.47 -7.74
C PRO A 353 -10.22 5.56 -8.00
N GLY A 354 -8.96 5.37 -7.60
CA GLY A 354 -7.85 6.31 -7.80
C GLY A 354 -7.71 7.32 -6.67
N ALA A 355 -8.09 6.93 -5.44
CA ALA A 355 -8.16 7.84 -4.30
C ALA A 355 -7.42 7.35 -3.05
N ASP A 356 -7.00 6.07 -2.99
CA ASP A 356 -6.18 5.65 -1.86
C ASP A 356 -4.75 6.22 -2.05
N PRO A 357 -4.13 6.77 -0.99
CA PRO A 357 -2.84 7.44 -1.13
C PRO A 357 -1.74 6.43 -1.44
N TRP A 358 -0.79 6.78 -2.28
CA TRP A 358 0.38 5.94 -2.54
C TRP A 358 1.52 6.82 -3.03
N ARG A 359 2.75 6.46 -2.70
CA ARG A 359 3.90 7.17 -3.24
C ARG A 359 5.16 6.32 -3.34
N ILE A 360 6.01 6.70 -4.29
CA ILE A 360 7.37 6.18 -4.47
C ILE A 360 8.32 7.37 -4.50
N TYR A 361 9.46 7.29 -3.81
CA TYR A 361 10.39 8.41 -3.61
C TYR A 361 11.83 7.92 -3.40
N ASN A 362 12.78 8.86 -3.34
CA ASN A 362 14.22 8.60 -3.18
C ASN A 362 14.73 7.57 -4.20
N LEU A 363 14.36 7.80 -5.47
CA LEU A 363 14.70 6.89 -6.56
C LEU A 363 16.12 7.17 -7.07
N ARG A 364 16.88 6.11 -7.32
CA ARG A 364 18.18 6.18 -8.01
C ARG A 364 18.53 4.85 -8.66
N LEU A 365 19.47 4.89 -9.59
CA LEU A 365 20.09 3.71 -10.15
C LEU A 365 21.43 3.43 -9.48
N GLU A 366 21.68 2.16 -9.15
CA GLU A 366 23.03 1.68 -8.91
C GLU A 366 23.49 0.90 -10.15
N VAL A 367 24.61 1.32 -10.74
CA VAL A 367 25.20 0.69 -11.92
C VAL A 367 26.51 0.06 -11.52
N THR A 368 26.59 -1.27 -11.54
CA THR A 368 27.76 -2.04 -11.13
C THR A 368 28.35 -2.76 -12.34
N PRO A 369 29.63 -2.54 -12.69
CA PRO A 369 30.32 -3.33 -13.70
C PRO A 369 30.28 -4.83 -13.36
N LEU A 370 29.90 -5.64 -14.33
CA LEU A 370 29.96 -7.10 -14.19
C LEU A 370 31.41 -7.56 -14.36
N PRO A 371 31.86 -8.54 -13.56
CA PRO A 371 33.20 -9.08 -13.70
C PRO A 371 33.39 -9.75 -15.06
N GLU A 372 34.57 -9.59 -15.62
CA GLU A 372 34.98 -10.23 -16.88
C GLU A 372 35.80 -11.49 -16.60
N GLY A 373 35.75 -12.44 -17.54
CA GLY A 373 36.46 -13.71 -17.41
C GLY A 373 35.78 -14.81 -18.22
N SER A 374 36.45 -15.96 -18.32
CA SER A 374 35.82 -17.15 -18.90
C SER A 374 34.69 -17.67 -18.00
N THR A 375 33.72 -18.36 -18.60
CA THR A 375 32.63 -19.01 -17.85
C THR A 375 33.14 -19.90 -16.73
N GLN A 376 34.24 -20.62 -16.95
CA GLN A 376 34.82 -21.54 -15.97
C GLN A 376 35.44 -20.78 -14.79
N GLU A 377 36.20 -19.72 -15.04
CA GLU A 377 36.79 -18.87 -13.99
C GLU A 377 35.71 -18.19 -13.14
N LEU A 378 34.70 -17.59 -13.78
CA LEU A 378 33.60 -16.92 -13.08
C LEU A 378 32.81 -17.90 -12.21
N LEU A 379 32.52 -19.11 -12.72
CA LEU A 379 31.80 -20.13 -11.95
C LEU A 379 32.62 -20.63 -10.75
N GLN A 380 33.92 -20.86 -10.94
CA GLN A 380 34.82 -21.28 -9.86
C GLN A 380 34.93 -20.22 -8.76
N ASN A 381 35.15 -18.96 -9.16
CA ASN A 381 35.23 -17.83 -8.23
C ASN A 381 33.91 -17.61 -7.48
N ALA A 382 32.78 -17.73 -8.18
CA ALA A 382 31.45 -17.65 -7.57
C ALA A 382 31.25 -18.73 -6.51
N GLN A 383 31.59 -20.00 -6.81
CA GLN A 383 31.48 -21.11 -5.85
C GLN A 383 32.34 -20.89 -4.60
N GLN A 384 33.60 -20.47 -4.78
CA GLN A 384 34.50 -20.17 -3.68
C GLN A 384 33.95 -19.03 -2.82
N ARG A 385 33.49 -17.94 -3.46
CA ARG A 385 32.99 -16.76 -2.75
C ARG A 385 31.70 -17.06 -2.01
N PHE A 386 30.80 -17.84 -2.61
CA PHE A 386 29.57 -18.30 -1.97
C PHE A 386 29.87 -19.13 -0.72
N GLY A 387 30.81 -20.08 -0.82
CA GLY A 387 31.25 -20.89 0.32
C GLY A 387 31.78 -20.03 1.47
N LYS A 388 32.55 -18.98 1.16
CA LYS A 388 32.99 -18.00 2.17
C LYS A 388 31.82 -17.24 2.79
N GLY A 389 30.84 -16.85 1.99
CA GLY A 389 29.61 -16.22 2.48
C GLY A 389 28.85 -17.09 3.46
N ILE A 390 28.69 -18.39 3.17
CA ILE A 390 28.07 -19.37 4.08
C ILE A 390 28.86 -19.47 5.39
N GLU A 391 30.19 -19.63 5.34
CA GLU A 391 31.03 -19.72 6.54
C GLU A 391 30.86 -18.50 7.46
N LEU A 392 30.86 -17.29 6.87
CA LEU A 392 30.67 -16.03 7.59
C LEU A 392 29.26 -15.94 8.17
N TYR A 393 28.24 -16.31 7.39
CA TYR A 393 26.85 -16.26 7.83
C TYR A 393 26.57 -17.25 8.97
N ASP A 394 27.13 -18.46 8.92
CA ASP A 394 26.99 -19.44 10.01
C ASP A 394 27.66 -18.94 11.31
N ARG A 395 28.74 -18.18 11.17
CA ARG A 395 29.45 -17.53 12.28
C ARG A 395 28.99 -16.10 12.56
N ARG A 396 27.82 -15.68 12.06
CA ARG A 396 27.34 -14.29 12.21
C ARG A 396 27.25 -13.77 13.64
N ARG A 397 27.04 -14.66 14.61
CA ARG A 397 26.99 -14.32 16.04
C ARG A 397 28.36 -14.17 16.71
N VAL A 398 29.44 -14.54 16.02
CA VAL A 398 30.81 -14.48 16.57
C VAL A 398 31.38 -13.06 16.49
N ALA A 399 31.09 -12.32 15.42
CA ALA A 399 31.54 -10.95 15.24
C ALA A 399 30.49 -10.15 14.47
N SER A 400 30.21 -8.92 14.92
CA SER A 400 29.19 -8.03 14.34
C SER A 400 29.29 -7.83 12.82
N PRO A 401 30.49 -7.72 12.20
CA PRO A 401 30.62 -7.55 10.75
C PRO A 401 30.31 -8.80 9.92
N ASN A 402 30.22 -9.99 10.52
CA ASN A 402 30.15 -11.24 9.76
C ASN A 402 28.90 -11.32 8.87
N THR A 403 27.76 -10.79 9.31
CA THR A 403 26.54 -10.74 8.48
C THR A 403 26.74 -9.84 7.26
N TRP A 404 27.43 -8.70 7.43
CA TRP A 404 27.78 -7.79 6.35
C TRP A 404 28.74 -8.44 5.35
N ASP A 405 29.80 -9.07 5.85
CA ASP A 405 30.76 -9.74 4.99
C ASP A 405 30.15 -10.94 4.24
N ALA A 406 29.22 -11.64 4.87
CA ALA A 406 28.42 -12.67 4.21
C ALA A 406 27.54 -12.07 3.11
N TYR A 407 26.80 -11.00 3.39
CA TYR A 407 26.01 -10.26 2.39
C TYR A 407 26.85 -9.86 1.18
N ARG A 408 28.02 -9.26 1.41
CA ARG A 408 28.95 -8.88 0.33
C ARG A 408 29.41 -10.10 -0.48
N ALA A 409 29.77 -11.19 0.19
CA ALA A 409 30.18 -12.41 -0.50
C ALA A 409 29.05 -13.01 -1.37
N PHE A 410 27.80 -13.01 -0.89
CA PHE A 410 26.66 -13.45 -1.68
C PHE A 410 26.38 -12.51 -2.85
N ARG A 411 26.50 -11.19 -2.66
CA ARG A 411 26.35 -10.18 -3.72
C ARG A 411 27.41 -10.32 -4.81
N GLU A 412 28.68 -10.50 -4.43
CA GLU A 412 29.78 -10.73 -5.39
C GLU A 412 29.60 -12.05 -6.15
N THR A 413 29.18 -13.11 -5.46
CA THR A 413 28.80 -14.39 -6.10
C THR A 413 27.72 -14.14 -7.16
N TRP A 414 26.65 -13.44 -6.78
CA TRP A 414 25.54 -13.15 -7.67
C TRP A 414 25.99 -12.33 -8.89
N LEU A 415 26.82 -11.29 -8.72
CA LEU A 415 27.38 -10.50 -9.83
C LEU A 415 28.22 -11.34 -10.80
N MET A 416 29.04 -12.27 -10.29
CA MET A 416 29.79 -13.20 -11.15
C MET A 416 28.88 -14.11 -11.96
N LEU A 417 27.78 -14.58 -11.37
CA LEU A 417 26.81 -15.44 -12.04
C LEU A 417 25.89 -14.66 -13.00
N GLU A 418 25.60 -13.39 -12.73
CA GLU A 418 24.89 -12.48 -13.63
C GLU A 418 25.69 -12.21 -14.92
N ALA A 419 27.03 -12.28 -14.85
CA ALA A 419 27.90 -12.14 -16.02
C ALA A 419 27.86 -13.36 -16.96
N LEU A 420 27.27 -14.48 -16.55
CA LEU A 420 27.19 -15.70 -17.36
C LEU A 420 26.05 -15.65 -18.40
N PRO A 421 26.17 -16.37 -19.53
CA PRO A 421 25.05 -16.56 -20.45
C PRO A 421 23.95 -17.43 -19.83
N GLU A 422 22.73 -17.34 -20.37
CA GLU A 422 21.61 -18.22 -20.00
C GLU A 422 21.79 -19.66 -20.54
N PRO A 423 21.27 -20.70 -19.84
CA PRO A 423 20.62 -20.63 -18.54
C PRO A 423 21.63 -20.53 -17.39
N ARG A 424 21.32 -19.71 -16.39
CA ARG A 424 22.16 -19.56 -15.19
C ARG A 424 22.16 -20.84 -14.33
N PRO A 425 23.27 -21.14 -13.63
CA PRO A 425 23.34 -22.31 -12.75
C PRO A 425 22.45 -22.14 -11.51
N PRO A 426 22.03 -23.23 -10.83
CA PRO A 426 21.21 -23.16 -9.61
C PRO A 426 21.82 -22.34 -8.47
N LEU A 427 23.15 -22.16 -8.48
CA LEU A 427 23.86 -21.31 -7.52
C LEU A 427 23.40 -19.84 -7.61
N TYR A 428 22.90 -19.39 -8.76
CA TYR A 428 22.41 -18.02 -8.98
C TYR A 428 21.25 -17.69 -8.03
N ASP A 429 20.23 -18.53 -7.99
CA ASP A 429 19.08 -18.35 -7.11
C ASP A 429 19.47 -18.51 -5.64
N GLN A 430 20.35 -19.47 -5.32
CA GLN A 430 20.87 -19.67 -3.97
C GLN A 430 21.63 -18.44 -3.45
N ALA A 431 22.47 -17.82 -4.28
CA ALA A 431 23.19 -16.59 -3.96
C ALA A 431 22.20 -15.43 -3.71
N ARG A 432 21.18 -15.29 -4.56
CA ARG A 432 20.15 -14.25 -4.40
C ARG A 432 19.35 -14.43 -3.12
N ASP A 433 18.95 -15.66 -2.81
CA ASP A 433 18.16 -15.96 -1.60
C ASP A 433 19.00 -15.74 -0.33
N LYS A 434 20.25 -16.17 -0.32
CA LYS A 434 21.17 -15.93 0.81
C LYS A 434 21.52 -14.46 0.99
N MET A 435 21.73 -13.74 -0.12
CA MET A 435 21.90 -12.28 -0.11
C MET A 435 20.68 -11.60 0.52
N LYS A 436 19.47 -12.01 0.14
CA LYS A 436 18.22 -11.47 0.70
C LYS A 436 18.07 -11.78 2.20
N GLU A 437 18.37 -13.00 2.64
CA GLU A 437 18.35 -13.39 4.05
C GLU A 437 19.33 -12.53 4.88
N ALA A 438 20.58 -12.41 4.42
CA ALA A 438 21.59 -11.61 5.10
C ALA A 438 21.21 -10.13 5.16
N ASN A 439 20.68 -9.57 4.07
CA ASN A 439 20.21 -8.19 4.04
C ASN A 439 19.03 -7.95 4.99
N GLN A 440 18.08 -8.88 5.09
CA GLN A 440 16.96 -8.78 6.04
C GLN A 440 17.44 -8.75 7.50
N GLU A 441 18.45 -9.55 7.84
CA GLU A 441 19.04 -9.55 9.19
C GLU A 441 19.80 -8.25 9.47
N LEU A 442 20.54 -7.73 8.49
CA LEU A 442 21.18 -6.42 8.59
C LEU A 442 20.16 -5.30 8.83
N GLU A 443 19.09 -5.24 8.04
CA GLU A 443 18.01 -4.26 8.23
C GLU A 443 17.37 -4.37 9.63
N SER A 444 17.13 -5.60 10.10
CA SER A 444 16.60 -5.82 11.44
C SER A 444 17.54 -5.30 12.54
N ASN A 445 18.84 -5.50 12.38
CA ASN A 445 19.84 -4.99 13.32
C ASN A 445 19.91 -3.46 13.29
N CYS A 446 19.84 -2.86 12.10
CA CYS A 446 19.78 -1.42 11.91
C CYS A 446 18.59 -0.81 12.66
N SER A 447 17.38 -1.29 12.41
CA SER A 447 16.15 -0.78 13.05
C SER A 447 16.22 -0.92 14.58
N LYS A 448 16.76 -2.04 15.09
CA LYS A 448 16.93 -2.25 16.53
C LYS A 448 17.85 -1.20 17.16
N LEU A 449 19.02 -0.96 16.55
CA LEU A 449 19.99 0.02 17.05
C LEU A 449 19.43 1.45 16.99
N MET A 450 18.72 1.81 15.92
CA MET A 450 18.07 3.12 15.81
C MET A 450 16.99 3.32 16.89
N LEU A 451 16.19 2.28 17.18
CA LEU A 451 15.18 2.33 18.23
C LEU A 451 15.83 2.46 19.63
N GLU A 452 16.92 1.74 19.88
CA GLU A 452 17.68 1.82 21.12
C GLU A 452 18.29 3.21 21.33
N ALA A 453 18.93 3.78 20.29
CA ALA A 453 19.45 5.15 20.31
C ALA A 453 18.35 6.18 20.61
N ASN A 454 17.19 6.07 19.96
CA ASN A 454 16.02 6.92 20.22
C ASN A 454 15.55 6.80 21.68
N SER A 455 15.58 5.59 22.24
CA SER A 455 15.18 5.34 23.62
C SER A 455 16.13 6.03 24.61
N HIS A 456 17.45 5.92 24.41
CA HIS A 456 18.45 6.64 25.19
C HIS A 456 18.25 8.16 25.10
N TYR A 457 18.06 8.69 23.89
CA TYR A 457 17.82 10.12 23.68
C TYR A 457 16.58 10.62 24.43
N ASN A 458 15.45 9.92 24.33
CA ASN A 458 14.21 10.28 25.02
C ASN A 458 14.33 10.21 26.56
N GLN A 459 15.24 9.38 27.06
CA GLN A 459 15.59 9.29 28.49
C GLN A 459 16.64 10.33 28.92
N HIS A 460 17.05 11.23 28.03
CA HIS A 460 18.10 12.22 28.23
C HIS A 460 19.49 11.60 28.50
N ASP A 461 19.69 10.33 28.12
CA ASP A 461 21.01 9.66 28.11
C ASP A 461 21.70 9.87 26.76
N PHE A 462 22.19 11.09 26.54
CA PHE A 462 22.82 11.48 25.27
C PHE A 462 24.09 10.67 24.99
N LYS A 463 24.83 10.29 26.03
CA LYS A 463 26.03 9.47 25.88
C LYS A 463 25.67 8.08 25.35
N GLY A 464 24.69 7.41 25.97
CA GLY A 464 24.20 6.12 25.48
C GLY A 464 23.64 6.19 24.06
N ALA A 465 22.98 7.30 23.71
CA ALA A 465 22.48 7.53 22.34
C ALA A 465 23.63 7.59 21.32
N VAL A 466 24.69 8.38 21.58
CA VAL A 466 25.86 8.49 20.69
C VAL A 466 26.60 7.16 20.59
N GLU A 467 26.87 6.49 21.72
CA GLU A 467 27.55 5.19 21.72
C GLU A 467 26.78 4.15 20.91
N THR A 468 25.45 4.16 20.99
CA THR A 468 24.58 3.26 20.20
C THR A 468 24.63 3.59 18.70
N LEU A 469 24.61 4.88 18.32
CA LEU A 469 24.74 5.29 16.92
C LEU A 469 26.12 4.93 16.34
N GLU A 470 27.19 5.05 17.12
CA GLU A 470 28.54 4.65 16.70
C GLU A 470 28.68 3.12 16.56
N HIS A 471 27.96 2.36 17.39
CA HIS A 471 27.92 0.89 17.32
C HIS A 471 27.37 0.38 15.98
N VAL A 472 26.55 1.16 15.26
CA VAL A 472 26.09 0.83 13.89
C VAL A 472 27.25 0.52 12.96
N ASN A 473 28.37 1.27 13.06
CA ASN A 473 29.54 1.07 12.19
C ASN A 473 30.24 -0.28 12.40
N GLN A 474 29.99 -0.97 13.52
CA GLN A 474 30.52 -2.31 13.75
C GLN A 474 29.74 -3.40 12.99
N TYR A 475 28.46 -3.16 12.69
CA TYR A 475 27.65 -4.04 11.85
C TYR A 475 27.76 -3.69 10.37
N PHE A 476 28.07 -2.43 10.06
CA PHE A 476 28.13 -1.88 8.70
C PHE A 476 29.47 -1.17 8.46
N PRO A 477 30.53 -1.90 8.09
CA PRO A 477 31.84 -1.32 7.80
C PRO A 477 31.89 -0.37 6.59
N ASP A 478 30.93 -0.45 5.65
CA ASP A 478 30.85 0.50 4.52
C ASP A 478 30.03 1.72 4.94
N PRO A 479 30.66 2.91 5.06
CA PRO A 479 29.95 4.11 5.47
C PRO A 479 28.89 4.56 4.47
N ARG A 480 28.94 4.10 3.21
CA ARG A 480 27.97 4.45 2.17
C ARG A 480 26.67 3.67 2.28
N HIS A 481 26.64 2.62 3.11
CA HIS A 481 25.39 1.91 3.38
C HIS A 481 24.39 2.85 4.08
N HIS A 482 23.09 2.68 3.82
CA HIS A 482 22.08 3.62 4.34
C HIS A 482 22.01 3.62 5.86
N CYS A 483 22.31 2.50 6.53
CA CYS A 483 22.24 2.45 7.99
C CYS A 483 23.27 3.39 8.68
N PRO A 484 24.58 3.33 8.38
CA PRO A 484 25.53 4.36 8.82
C PRO A 484 25.13 5.79 8.46
N GLN A 485 24.64 6.03 7.24
CA GLN A 485 24.19 7.37 6.83
C GLN A 485 23.01 7.86 7.67
N ARG A 486 22.04 7.00 7.99
CA ARG A 486 20.93 7.32 8.91
C ARG A 486 21.42 7.60 10.32
N ALA A 487 22.38 6.83 10.83
CA ALA A 487 22.95 7.08 12.15
C ALA A 487 23.66 8.43 12.23
N LEU A 488 24.42 8.80 11.18
CA LEU A 488 25.04 10.12 11.05
C LEU A 488 24.01 11.25 10.98
N ALA A 489 23.01 11.13 10.11
CA ALA A 489 21.95 12.13 9.98
C ALA A 489 21.15 12.30 11.28
N GLN A 490 20.88 11.20 12.00
CA GLN A 490 20.19 11.25 13.29
C GLN A 490 21.01 11.97 14.36
N ARG A 491 22.33 11.73 14.38
CA ARG A 491 23.26 12.42 15.26
C ARG A 491 23.28 13.92 14.99
N GLU A 492 23.37 14.31 13.71
CA GLU A 492 23.33 15.72 13.30
C GLU A 492 22.01 16.40 13.70
N LEU A 493 20.87 15.72 13.51
CA LEU A 493 19.55 16.22 13.90
C LEU A 493 19.45 16.49 15.41
N TRP A 494 20.11 15.68 16.23
CA TRP A 494 20.14 15.82 17.69
C TRP A 494 21.20 16.78 18.21
N GLU A 495 22.02 17.34 17.32
CA GLU A 495 23.15 18.21 17.67
C GLU A 495 24.17 17.54 18.62
N LEU A 496 24.42 16.22 18.43
CA LEU A 496 25.31 15.39 19.29
C LEU A 496 26.69 15.08 18.68
#